data_AF-A0A8H4UY81-F1
#
_entry.id   AF-A0A8H4UY81-F1
#
_cell.length_a   1.000
_cell.length_b   1.000
_cell.length_c   1.000
_cell.angle_alpha   90.00
_cell.angle_beta   90.00
_cell.angle_gamma   90.00
#
_symmetry.space_group_name_H-M   'P 1'
#
loop_
_entity.id
_entity.type
_entity.pdbx_description
1 polymer ?
#
loop_
_entity_poly.entity_id
_entity_poly.type
_entity_poly.pdbx_seq_one_letter_code
_entity_poly.pdbx_strand_id
1 'polypeptide(L)'
;MSYPTRRLGKNGPVVTAIGYGTMGLSAFYDKPLPDEQRLQFLDQLYASGARFWDTSDAYGDSEDLLGKWFSLNPDKRQHVFLATKFGNMGGGKARTDPDYVLEA
;
A
#
# COMPACT_ATOMS: atom_id res chain seq x y z
N MET A 1 -10.09 9.77 15.13
CA MET A 1 -9.22 9.35 16.26
C MET A 1 -8.00 8.67 15.68
N SER A 2 -6.81 8.81 16.28
CA SER A 2 -5.60 8.14 15.79
C SER A 2 -5.49 6.74 16.40
N TYR A 3 -5.15 5.73 15.61
CA TYR A 3 -4.86 4.39 16.14
C TYR A 3 -3.60 4.44 17.02
N PRO A 4 -3.49 3.56 18.04
CA PRO A 4 -2.25 3.44 18.80
C PRO A 4 -1.10 3.09 17.86
N THR A 5 0.10 3.57 18.17
CA THR A 5 1.30 3.28 17.37
C THR A 5 2.15 2.18 18.01
N ARG A 6 2.91 1.46 17.20
CA ARG A 6 3.87 0.44 17.63
C ARG A 6 5.16 0.58 16.86
N ARG A 7 6.28 0.21 17.49
CA ARG A 7 7.55 0.09 16.80
C ARG A 7 7.59 -1.22 16.02
N LEU A 8 7.86 -1.15 14.73
CA LEU A 8 8.02 -2.32 13.86
C LEU A 8 9.46 -2.85 13.99
N GLY A 9 9.67 -3.87 14.84
CA GLY A 9 11.00 -4.42 15.12
C GLY A 9 11.81 -3.61 16.15
N LYS A 10 12.96 -4.14 16.62
CA LYS A 10 13.74 -3.55 17.72
C LYS A 10 14.19 -2.10 17.45
N ASN A 11 14.58 -1.82 16.21
CA ASN A 11 15.13 -0.52 15.78
C ASN A 11 14.38 0.08 14.58
N GLY A 12 13.17 -0.41 14.28
CA GLY A 12 12.45 0.03 13.09
C GLY A 12 11.54 1.24 13.33
N PRO A 13 10.75 1.59 12.31
CA PRO A 13 9.87 2.75 12.33
C PRO A 13 8.72 2.57 13.32
N VAL A 14 8.12 3.69 13.72
CA VAL A 14 6.87 3.71 14.47
C VAL A 14 5.72 3.84 13.48
N VAL A 15 4.81 2.87 13.48
CA VAL A 15 3.68 2.79 12.54
C VAL A 15 2.37 2.67 13.32
N THR A 16 1.23 2.88 12.66
CA THR A 16 -0.07 2.58 13.29
C THR A 16 -0.19 1.08 13.54
N ALA A 17 -0.72 0.70 14.71
CA ALA A 17 -0.88 -0.70 15.09
C ALA A 17 -1.81 -1.46 14.14
N ILE A 18 -2.75 -0.75 13.51
CA ILE A 18 -3.60 -1.25 12.44
C ILE A 18 -3.12 -0.61 11.14
N GLY A 19 -2.83 -1.46 10.15
CA GLY A 19 -2.53 -1.07 8.78
C GLY A 19 -3.61 -1.54 7.81
N TYR A 20 -3.40 -1.28 6.53
CA TYR A 20 -4.31 -1.71 5.46
C TYR A 20 -3.53 -2.21 4.25
N GLY A 21 -3.86 -3.42 3.78
CA GLY A 21 -3.32 -3.98 2.53
C GLY A 21 -4.25 -3.65 1.36
N THR A 22 -3.70 -3.08 0.29
CA THR A 22 -4.45 -2.52 -0.84
C THR A 22 -4.76 -3.54 -1.93
N MET A 23 -4.36 -4.80 -1.76
CA MET A 23 -4.58 -5.87 -2.73
C MET A 23 -6.03 -5.90 -3.24
N GLY A 24 -7.02 -5.85 -2.34
CA GLY A 24 -8.43 -5.91 -2.72
C GLY A 24 -9.00 -4.69 -3.43
N LEU A 25 -8.26 -3.58 -3.51
CA LEU A 25 -8.64 -2.44 -4.34
C LEU A 25 -8.34 -2.69 -5.82
N SER A 26 -7.55 -3.70 -6.15
CA SER A 26 -6.98 -3.86 -7.49
C SER A 26 -6.90 -5.30 -8.00
N ALA A 27 -6.84 -6.31 -7.12
CA ALA A 27 -6.56 -7.68 -7.49
C ALA A 27 -7.16 -8.75 -6.55
N PHE A 28 -7.22 -9.99 -7.06
CA PHE A 28 -7.41 -11.27 -6.36
C PHE A 28 -8.72 -11.55 -5.60
N TYR A 29 -9.57 -10.56 -5.32
CA TYR A 29 -10.88 -10.79 -4.70
C TYR A 29 -12.02 -10.60 -5.68
N ASP A 30 -12.30 -9.35 -6.07
CA ASP A 30 -13.41 -8.99 -6.96
C ASP A 30 -12.92 -8.05 -8.06
N LYS A 31 -13.80 -7.77 -9.03
CA LYS A 31 -13.54 -6.74 -10.03
C LYS A 31 -13.29 -5.40 -9.33
N PRO A 32 -12.18 -4.69 -9.65
CA PRO A 32 -11.94 -3.36 -9.09
C PRO A 32 -13.11 -2.42 -9.34
N LEU A 33 -13.48 -1.67 -8.30
CA LEU A 33 -14.46 -0.59 -8.40
C LEU A 33 -13.88 0.55 -9.28
N PRO A 34 -14.73 1.44 -9.80
CA PRO A 34 -14.25 2.65 -10.47
C PRO A 34 -13.29 3.46 -9.59
N ASP A 35 -12.27 4.06 -10.20
CA ASP A 35 -11.23 4.85 -9.49
C ASP A 35 -11.80 5.83 -8.47
N GLU A 36 -12.86 6.56 -8.81
CA GLU A 36 -13.48 7.54 -7.92
C GLU A 36 -13.87 6.93 -6.57
N GLN A 37 -14.46 5.74 -6.58
CA GLN A 37 -14.87 5.03 -5.37
C GLN A 37 -13.65 4.50 -4.59
N ARG A 38 -12.63 4.02 -5.30
CA ARG A 38 -11.39 3.54 -4.68
C ARG A 38 -10.59 4.68 -4.05
N LEU A 39 -10.54 5.85 -4.69
CA LEU A 39 -9.93 7.06 -4.15
C LEU A 39 -10.72 7.61 -2.95
N GLN A 40 -12.05 7.60 -3.00
CA GLN A 40 -12.89 7.95 -1.86
C GLN A 40 -12.67 6.99 -0.68
N PHE A 41 -12.49 5.70 -0.95
CA PHE A 41 -12.12 4.73 0.08
C PHE A 41 -10.77 5.09 0.73
N LEU A 42 -9.75 5.46 -0.06
CA LEU A 42 -8.45 5.90 0.47
C LEU A 42 -8.56 7.18 1.30
N ASP A 43 -9.46 8.11 0.95
CA ASP A 43 -9.76 9.27 1.78
C ASP A 43 -10.38 8.88 3.12
N GLN A 44 -11.30 7.92 3.14
CA GLN A 44 -11.89 7.41 4.39
C GLN A 44 -10.88 6.62 5.22
N LEU A 45 -10.05 5.80 4.58
CA LEU A 45 -8.96 5.09 5.21
C LEU A 45 -8.00 6.09 5.88
N TYR A 46 -7.64 7.16 5.18
CA TYR A 46 -6.87 8.24 5.76
C TYR A 46 -7.64 8.92 6.89
N ALA A 47 -8.91 9.29 6.74
CA ALA A 47 -9.69 9.92 7.81
C ALA A 47 -9.79 9.04 9.08
N SER A 48 -9.78 7.71 8.93
CA SER A 48 -9.83 6.74 10.04
C SER A 48 -8.59 6.77 10.95
N GLY A 49 -7.49 7.37 10.48
CA GLY A 49 -6.20 7.37 11.19
C GLY A 49 -5.29 6.18 10.86
N ALA A 50 -5.69 5.24 9.99
CA ALA A 50 -4.82 4.17 9.51
C ALA A 50 -3.74 4.77 8.58
N ARG A 51 -2.47 4.66 8.97
CA ARG A 51 -1.34 5.29 8.25
C ARG A 51 -0.29 4.30 7.79
N PHE A 52 -0.42 3.02 8.13
CA PHE A 52 0.45 1.98 7.63
C PHE A 52 -0.24 1.28 6.44
N TRP A 53 0.17 1.59 5.21
CA TRP A 53 -0.41 1.05 3.99
C TRP A 53 0.56 0.10 3.30
N ASP A 54 0.03 -1.00 2.77
CA ASP A 54 0.80 -2.08 2.14
C ASP A 54 0.27 -2.36 0.72
N THR A 55 1.18 -2.50 -0.25
CA THR A 55 0.90 -2.81 -1.65
C THR A 55 1.94 -3.79 -2.24
N SER A 56 1.90 -4.07 -3.55
CA SER A 56 2.86 -4.88 -4.30
C SER A 56 2.77 -4.55 -5.78
N ASP A 57 3.90 -4.70 -6.49
CA ASP A 57 3.97 -4.76 -7.95
C ASP A 57 2.98 -5.76 -8.59
N ALA A 58 2.72 -6.87 -7.89
CA ALA A 58 1.83 -7.93 -8.32
C ALA A 58 0.33 -7.61 -8.10
N TYR A 59 -0.04 -6.48 -7.47
CA TYR A 59 -1.43 -6.16 -7.13
C TYR A 59 -2.13 -5.35 -8.23
N GLY A 60 -2.06 -5.79 -9.48
CA GLY A 60 -2.72 -5.08 -10.59
C GLY A 60 -2.31 -3.60 -10.64
N ASP A 61 -3.27 -2.69 -10.64
CA ASP A 61 -3.04 -1.23 -10.68
C ASP A 61 -2.89 -0.57 -9.28
N SER A 62 -2.63 -1.35 -8.21
CA SER A 62 -2.69 -0.83 -6.84
C SER A 62 -1.67 0.29 -6.59
N GLU A 63 -0.45 0.16 -7.09
CA GLU A 63 0.58 1.19 -6.94
C GLU A 63 0.26 2.46 -7.75
N ASP A 64 -0.29 2.31 -8.96
CA ASP A 64 -0.77 3.43 -9.78
C ASP A 64 -1.91 4.19 -9.09
N LEU A 65 -2.88 3.47 -8.53
CA LEU A 65 -4.00 4.04 -7.77
C LEU A 65 -3.49 4.84 -6.56
N LEU A 66 -2.53 4.30 -5.81
CA LEU A 66 -1.92 5.00 -4.68
C LEU A 66 -1.12 6.22 -5.15
N GLY A 67 -0.36 6.10 -6.24
CA GLY A 67 0.35 7.22 -6.86
C GLY A 67 -0.59 8.37 -7.26
N LYS A 68 -1.73 8.03 -7.85
CA LYS A 68 -2.81 8.99 -8.16
C LYS A 68 -3.37 9.64 -6.89
N TRP A 69 -3.66 8.87 -5.85
CA TRP A 69 -4.15 9.42 -4.58
C TRP A 69 -3.13 10.36 -3.93
N PHE A 70 -1.85 10.02 -3.90
CA PHE A 70 -0.80 10.89 -3.35
C PHE A 70 -0.59 12.16 -4.19
N SER A 71 -0.73 12.07 -5.51
CA SER A 71 -0.64 13.24 -6.39
C SER A 71 -1.77 14.24 -6.14
N LEU A 72 -2.97 13.73 -5.82
CA LEU A 72 -4.13 14.53 -5.41
C LEU A 72 -4.03 15.04 -3.97
N ASN A 73 -3.18 14.43 -3.13
CA ASN A 73 -3.05 14.72 -1.70
C ASN A 73 -1.59 14.86 -1.25
N PRO A 74 -0.81 15.81 -1.82
CA PRO A 74 0.63 15.89 -1.61
C PRO A 74 1.02 16.15 -0.15
N ASP A 75 0.20 16.89 0.60
CA ASP A 75 0.37 17.19 2.02
C ASP A 75 0.20 15.95 2.92
N LYS A 76 -0.59 14.96 2.47
CA LYS A 76 -0.89 13.73 3.23
C LYS A 76 0.18 12.66 3.08
N ARG A 77 0.98 12.68 2.00
CA ARG A 77 1.97 11.63 1.70
C ARG A 77 2.96 11.40 2.84
N GLN A 78 3.40 12.47 3.50
CA GLN A 78 4.36 12.42 4.61
C GLN A 78 3.83 11.69 5.85
N HIS A 79 2.50 11.56 5.98
CA HIS A 79 1.87 10.91 7.13
C HIS A 79 1.67 9.41 6.91
N VAL A 80 1.80 8.91 5.67
CA VAL A 80 1.60 7.50 5.33
C VAL A 80 2.93 6.78 5.31
N PHE A 81 3.06 5.76 6.15
CA PHE A 81 4.08 4.74 6.01
C PHE A 81 3.63 3.75 4.94
N LEU A 82 4.27 3.80 3.77
CA LEU A 82 3.96 2.94 2.63
C LEU A 82 4.99 1.82 2.53
N ALA A 83 4.52 0.58 2.46
CA ALA A 83 5.33 -0.59 2.15
C ALA A 83 4.88 -1.19 0.81
N THR A 84 5.84 -1.58 -0.02
CA THR A 84 5.59 -2.39 -1.22
C THR A 84 6.44 -3.65 -1.19
N LYS A 85 6.20 -4.55 -2.14
CA LYS A 85 6.85 -5.85 -2.27
C LYS A 85 7.13 -6.10 -3.75
N PHE A 86 8.18 -6.87 -3.99
CA PHE A 86 8.54 -7.38 -5.31
C PHE A 86 8.77 -8.90 -5.25
N GLY A 87 8.98 -9.52 -6.40
CA GLY A 87 9.52 -10.86 -6.49
C GLY A 87 8.51 -11.95 -6.79
N ASN A 88 7.20 -11.66 -6.82
CA ASN A 88 6.19 -12.64 -7.20
C ASN A 88 6.04 -12.71 -8.73
N MET A 89 6.46 -13.83 -9.32
CA MET A 89 6.37 -14.04 -10.78
C MET A 89 5.13 -14.84 -11.20
N GLY A 90 4.20 -15.10 -10.28
CA GLY A 90 3.05 -15.97 -10.50
C GLY A 90 3.39 -17.46 -10.53
N GLY A 91 2.37 -18.31 -10.44
CA GLY A 91 2.53 -19.77 -10.51
C GLY A 91 3.47 -20.37 -9.45
N GLY A 92 3.59 -19.72 -8.28
CA GLY A 92 4.48 -20.14 -7.20
C GLY A 92 5.96 -19.86 -7.44
N LYS A 93 6.31 -19.11 -8.48
CA LYS A 93 7.68 -18.72 -8.80
C LYS A 93 8.03 -17.38 -8.15
N ALA A 94 9.29 -17.24 -7.74
CA ALA A 94 9.83 -15.99 -7.24
C ALA A 94 11.13 -15.59 -7.95
N ARG A 95 11.34 -14.29 -8.17
CA ARG A 95 12.59 -13.72 -8.67
C ARG A 95 13.15 -12.77 -7.61
N THR A 96 14.37 -13.03 -7.15
CA THR A 96 15.00 -12.31 -6.02
C THR A 96 16.48 -12.01 -6.24
N ASP A 97 16.97 -12.17 -7.47
CA ASP A 97 18.34 -11.79 -7.82
C ASP A 97 18.56 -10.27 -7.70
N PRO A 98 19.78 -9.82 -7.35
CA PRO A 98 20.07 -8.40 -7.13
C PRO A 98 19.65 -7.47 -8.27
N ASP A 99 19.79 -7.94 -9.52
CA ASP A 99 19.42 -7.15 -10.69
C ASP A 99 17.92 -6.87 -10.71
N TYR A 100 17.11 -7.87 -10.36
CA TYR A 100 15.66 -7.69 -10.26
C TYR A 100 15.23 -6.81 -9.09
N VAL A 101 15.92 -6.86 -7.96
CA VAL A 101 15.62 -5.99 -6.81
C VAL A 101 15.72 -4.51 -7.19
N LEU A 102 16.64 -4.17 -8.11
CA LEU A 102 16.85 -2.80 -8.58
C LEU A 102 15.87 -2.38 -9.69
N GLU A 103 15.40 -3.35 -10.48
CA GLU A 103 14.44 -3.14 -11.57
C GLU A 103 13.00 -2.95 -11.06
N ALA A 104 12.64 -3.70 -10.02
CA ALA A 104 11.28 -3.77 -9.48
C ALA A 104 10.83 -2.51 -8.73
#